data_AF-A0AAW9GSH8-F1
#
_entry.id   AF-A0AAW9GSH8-F1
#
_cell.length_a   1.000
_cell.length_b   1.000
_cell.length_c   1.000
_cell.angle_alpha   90.00
_cell.angle_beta   90.00
_cell.angle_gamma   90.00
#
_symmetry.space_group_name_H-M   'P 1'
#
loop_
_entity.id
_entity.type
_entity.pdbx_description
1 polymer ?
#
loop_
_entity_poly.entity_id
_entity_poly.type
_entity_poly.pdbx_seq_one_letter_code
_entity_poly.pdbx_strand_id
1 'polypeptide(L)' 'MLVAKLNDLIENKKLQLVELVKKHGFSHTKVLHLSQEIDKLINKYMIIKKEPYNSRFKGNRYIK' A
#
# COMPACT_ATOMS: atom_id res chain seq x y z
N MET A 1 -2.18 20.51 -3.57
CA MET A 1 -1.41 20.35 -2.32
C MET A 1 -1.71 19.05 -1.56
N LEU A 2 -2.96 18.61 -1.40
CA LEU A 2 -3.29 17.37 -0.65
C LEU A 2 -2.74 16.07 -1.27
N VAL A 3 -2.76 15.97 -2.60
CA VAL A 3 -2.32 14.77 -3.34
C VAL A 3 -0.81 14.53 -3.21
N ALA A 4 0.00 15.60 -3.21
CA ALA A 4 1.45 15.51 -3.04
C ALA A 4 1.83 14.98 -1.66
N LYS A 5 1.22 15.52 -0.59
CA LYS A 5 1.42 15.04 0.78
C LYS A 5 1.04 13.57 0.96
N LEU A 6 -0.01 13.12 0.27
CA LEU A 6 -0.43 11.72 0.31
C LEU A 6 0.57 10.79 -0.41
N ASN A 7 1.15 11.27 -1.53
CA ASN A 7 2.20 10.56 -2.25
C ASN A 7 3.47 10.43 -1.41
N ASP A 8 3.93 11.51 -0.77
CA ASP A 8 5.11 11.48 0.11
C ASP A 8 4.92 10.52 1.28
N LEU A 9 3.69 10.47 1.83
CA LEU A 9 3.35 9.53 2.90
C LEU A 9 3.41 8.06 2.42
N ILE A 10 2.95 7.79 1.19
CA ILE A 10 2.99 6.46 0.59
C ILE A 10 4.44 6.03 0.31
N GLU A 11 5.25 6.92 -0.27
CA GLU A 11 6.69 6.71 -0.50
C GLU A 11 7.42 6.38 0.80
N ASN A 12 7.23 7.19 1.84
CA ASN A 12 7.87 6.98 3.13
C ASN A 12 7.46 5.64 3.77
N LYS A 13 6.17 5.27 3.71
CA LYS A 13 5.71 3.97 4.23
C LYS A 13 6.23 2.79 3.40
N LYS A 14 6.38 2.93 2.08
CA LYS A 14 7.01 1.89 1.23
C LYS A 14 8.47 1.66 1.63
N LEU A 15 9.23 2.71 1.88
CA LEU A 15 10.61 2.59 2.37
C LEU A 15 10.67 1.87 3.71
N GLN A 16 9.80 2.23 4.66
CA GLN A 16 9.67 1.52 5.94
C GLN A 16 9.31 0.05 5.75
N LEU A 17 8.41 -0.28 4.81
CA LEU A 17 8.06 -1.67 4.50
C LEU A 17 9.26 -2.45 4.00
N VAL A 18 10.04 -1.88 3.06
CA VAL A 18 11.25 -2.52 2.53
C VAL A 18 12.27 -2.78 3.65
N GLU A 19 12.47 -1.82 4.55
CA GLU A 19 13.37 -1.99 5.68
C GLU A 19 12.87 -3.06 6.68
N LEU A 20 11.57 -3.05 6.97
CA LEU A 20 10.94 -4.02 7.87
C LEU A 20 11.00 -5.44 7.30
N VAL A 21 10.79 -5.58 5.98
CA VAL A 21 10.94 -6.83 5.24
C VAL A 21 12.38 -7.33 5.29
N LYS A 22 13.36 -6.45 5.08
CA LYS A 22 14.78 -6.81 5.17
C LYS A 22 15.16 -7.31 6.57
N LYS A 23 14.56 -6.73 7.62
CA LYS A 23 14.88 -7.05 9.02
C LYS A 23 14.14 -8.29 9.55
N HIS A 24 12.88 -8.48 9.17
CA HIS A 24 12.00 -9.48 9.77
C HIS A 24 11.41 -10.50 8.78
N GLY A 25 11.55 -10.28 7.47
CA GLY A 25 10.95 -11.10 6.42
C GLY A 25 9.48 -10.75 6.14
N PHE A 26 8.99 -11.18 4.97
CA PHE A 26 7.64 -10.87 4.50
C PHE A 26 6.51 -11.46 5.37
N SER A 27 6.78 -12.57 6.06
CA SER A 27 5.78 -13.27 6.89
C SER A 27 5.57 -12.63 8.26
N HIS A 28 6.33 -11.57 8.60
CA HIS A 28 6.21 -10.93 9.89
C HIS A 28 4.90 -10.12 9.97
N THR A 29 4.12 -10.32 11.04
CA THR A 29 2.81 -9.70 11.22
C THR A 29 2.84 -8.17 11.05
N LYS A 30 3.91 -7.51 11.49
CA LYS A 30 4.08 -6.06 11.29
C LYS A 30 4.28 -5.66 9.82
N VAL A 31 4.96 -6.49 9.02
CA VAL A 31 5.12 -6.26 7.57
C VAL A 31 3.76 -6.38 6.89
N LEU A 32 2.98 -7.40 7.24
CA LEU A 32 1.64 -7.61 6.70
C LEU A 32 0.70 -6.45 7.03
N HIS A 33 0.68 -5.98 8.28
CA HIS A 33 -0.10 -4.81 8.68
C HIS A 33 0.34 -3.54 7.95
N LEU A 34 1.65 -3.31 7.83
CA LEU A 34 2.18 -2.14 7.14
C LEU A 34 1.86 -2.16 5.65
N SER A 35 1.89 -3.34 5.01
CA SER A 35 1.45 -3.52 3.62
C SER A 35 -0.03 -3.16 3.45
N GLN A 36 -0.90 -3.64 4.34
CA GLN A 36 -2.34 -3.32 4.30
C GLN A 36 -2.62 -1.82 4.51
N GLU A 37 -1.84 -1.14 5.35
CA GLU A 37 -1.95 0.31 5.51
C GLU A 37 -1.56 1.05 4.24
N ILE A 38 -0.48 0.64 3.57
CA ILE A 38 -0.06 1.21 2.29
C ILE A 38 -1.15 1.02 1.24
N ASP A 39 -1.74 -0.17 1.15
CA ASP A 39 -2.86 -0.44 0.23
C ASP A 39 -4.06 0.46 0.49
N LYS A 40 -4.44 0.68 1.76
CA LYS A 40 -5.53 1.61 2.11
C LYS A 40 -5.21 3.05 1.68
N LEU A 41 -3.96 3.49 1.85
CA LEU A 41 -3.52 4.83 1.45
C LEU A 41 -3.51 4.99 -0.07
N ILE A 42 -3.04 3.98 -0.81
CA ILE A 42 -3.09 3.95 -2.27
C ILE A 42 -4.55 3.95 -2.74
N ASN A 43 -5.42 3.17 -2.13
CA ASN A 43 -6.84 3.19 -2.48
C ASN A 43 -7.46 4.58 -2.26
N LYS A 44 -7.13 5.24 -1.15
CA LYS A 44 -7.57 6.61 -0.86
C LYS A 44 -7.03 7.62 -1.88
N TYR A 45 -5.76 7.47 -2.28
CA TYR A 45 -5.14 8.26 -3.35
C TYR A 45 -5.90 8.12 -4.68
N MET A 46 -6.22 6.88 -5.05
CA MET A 46 -6.90 6.55 -6.31
C MET A 46 -8.34 7.06 -6.34
N ILE A 47 -9.07 6.97 -5.22
CA ILE A 47 -10.41 7.57 -5.05
C ILE A 47 -10.35 9.08 -5.27
N ILE A 48 -9.37 9.77 -4.67
CA ILE A 48 -9.19 11.22 -4.83
C ILE A 48 -8.87 11.57 -6.28
N LYS A 49 -8.09 10.73 -6.97
CA LYS A 49 -7.74 10.90 -8.38
C LYS A 49 -8.88 10.53 -9.36
N LYS A 50 -10.04 10.06 -8.86
CA LYS A 50 -11.16 9.51 -9.65
C LYS A 50 -10.76 8.38 -10.61
N GLU A 51 -9.70 7.65 -10.32
CA GLU A 51 -9.34 6.44 -11.07
C GLU A 51 -9.77 5.21 -10.26
N PRO A 52 -10.75 4.41 -10.70
CA PRO A 52 -11.20 3.25 -9.94
C PRO A 52 -10.11 2.17 -9.90
N TYR A 53 -9.50 1.97 -8.72
CA TYR A 53 -8.52 0.90 -8.43
C TYR A 53 -9.05 -0.50 -8.80
N ASN A 54 -10.37 -0.68 -8.71
CA ASN A 54 -11.10 -1.91 -9.02
C ASN A 54 -11.03 -2.34 -10.51
N SER A 55 -10.46 -1.52 -11.40
CA SER A 55 -10.22 -1.89 -12.80
C SER A 55 -8.89 -2.64 -13.02
N ARG A 56 -7.89 -2.50 -12.12
CA ARG A 56 -6.55 -3.10 -12.31
C ARG A 56 -6.31 -4.41 -11.55
N PHE A 57 -7.14 -4.73 -10.54
CA PHE A 57 -6.98 -5.92 -9.69
C PHE A 57 -8.20 -6.85 -9.74
N LYS A 58 -8.79 -7.06 -10.92
CA LYS A 58 -9.78 -8.14 -11.16
C LYS A 58 -9.16 -9.55 -11.30
N GLY A 59 -7.84 -9.69 -11.12
CA GLY A 59 -7.16 -10.99 -11.06
C GLY A 59 -6.64 -11.25 -9.65
N ASN A 60 -7.01 -12.39 -9.07
CA ASN A 60 -6.51 -12.93 -7.79
C ASN A 60 -7.20 -12.41 -6.51
N ARG A 61 -8.54 -12.50 -6.51
CA ARG A 61 -9.26 -12.88 -5.30
C ARG A 61 -8.84 -14.32 -4.93
N TYR A 62 -8.21 -14.46 -3.76
CA TYR A 62 -8.07 -15.69 -2.96
C TYR A 62 -7.46 -16.92 -3.67
N ILE A 63 -6.14 -17.06 -3.58
CA ILE A 63 -5.50 -18.38 -3.40
C ILE A 63 -5.15 -18.37 -1.91
N LYS A 64 -5.82 -19.10 -1.02
CA LYS A 64 -6.13 -20.53 -0.99
C LYS A 64 -7.30 -20.76 -0.03
#